data_AF-A0A3N5LWA7-F1
#
_entry.id   AF-A0A3N5LWA7-F1
#
_cell.length_a   1.000
_cell.length_b   1.000
_cell.length_c   1.000
_cell.angle_alpha   90.00
_cell.angle_beta   90.00
_cell.angle_gamma   90.00
#
_symmetry.space_group_name_H-M   'P 1'
#
loop_
_entity.id
_entity.type
_entity.pdbx_description
1 polymer ?
#
loop_
_entity_poly.entity_id
_entity_poly.type
_entity_poly.pdbx_seq_one_letter_code
_entity_poly.pdbx_strand_id
1 'polypeptide(L)'
;MSDVFISYSRKDIAFARLIRESLQECQIDTWIDWDRIPVGERWWPEICEAIQNANVFMFIISQNSIGSKVCREEIELALQNHKRIIPVVVDHLTPESIQEFVPDLPQFNWIIFERDHIFRIEENPQAAGDKPEDRLMALPKRPQFEQALEKLNVAIHTDWEWVKYHTSLQVDALRWEQNQRNSSYLIRGAALEGAEQQLFRATGKEPQPSELQVSYVTASRQEETQRQAEQLKLEQKSRQRQRLALWAVGAGLLVALILGAVAWGQRNQYLNETYVRSTAEANAVSEAHSRATAEANAIGEAQARATAQMRAEVASTQAVQQRDEAERQAALAISGKLMTDSSILIDTQIDLALLLSIQSYRTAQTSQSKGSLLNAVLAQPRLHMVLPQQENTVFSVALSPDGKIMAAGGCGTWEDSITCQQSLVQLWDTATGKVTANLWGEQNTSAVHGLAFRPDGKTLLATSEIGNLVEWDIASQKSLGAYRWHEIWAPAVVFSPDRTWMALGSCAIPGNESVGMCSQGGVFLYDTLTHQQIGEPLLDHEA
;
A
#
# COMPACT_ATOMS: atom_id res chain seq x y z
N MET A 1 11.49 -17.47 15.47
CA MET A 1 10.55 -18.62 15.52
C MET A 1 11.13 -19.67 14.62
N SER A 2 11.37 -20.87 15.14
CA SER A 2 11.80 -22.01 14.32
C SER A 2 10.59 -22.62 13.62
N ASP A 3 10.81 -23.26 12.47
CA ASP A 3 9.73 -23.93 11.75
C ASP A 3 9.31 -25.20 12.47
N VAL A 4 10.27 -25.99 12.95
CA VAL A 4 10.00 -27.26 13.62
C VAL A 4 10.83 -27.40 14.90
N PHE A 5 10.17 -27.75 16.00
CA PHE A 5 10.82 -28.27 17.21
C PHE A 5 10.89 -29.79 17.11
N ILE A 6 12.08 -30.39 17.28
CA ILE A 6 12.26 -31.84 17.23
C ILE A 6 12.43 -32.38 18.65
N SER A 7 11.41 -33.09 19.15
CA SER A 7 11.46 -33.84 20.40
C SER A 7 11.85 -35.30 20.12
N TYR A 8 12.86 -35.79 20.83
CA TYR A 8 13.44 -37.11 20.63
C TYR A 8 14.15 -37.59 21.92
N SER A 9 14.43 -38.90 22.02
CA SER A 9 15.27 -39.43 23.10
C SER A 9 16.74 -39.29 22.75
N ARG A 10 17.61 -38.93 23.70
CA ARG A 10 19.07 -38.85 23.48
C ARG A 10 19.69 -40.12 22.91
N LYS A 11 19.07 -41.29 23.13
CA LYS A 11 19.51 -42.57 22.54
C LYS A 11 19.26 -42.66 21.03
N ASP A 12 18.37 -41.86 20.48
CA ASP A 12 18.01 -41.80 19.06
C ASP A 12 18.59 -40.56 18.35
N ILE A 13 19.59 -39.91 18.98
CA ILE A 13 20.25 -38.70 18.46
C ILE A 13 20.81 -38.85 17.04
N ALA A 14 21.30 -40.04 16.68
CA ALA A 14 21.82 -40.32 15.35
C ALA A 14 20.74 -40.14 14.27
N PHE A 15 19.52 -40.61 14.54
CA PHE A 15 18.39 -40.44 13.63
C PHE A 15 17.86 -39.00 13.66
N ALA A 16 17.76 -38.38 14.84
CA ALA A 16 17.35 -36.99 14.96
C ALA A 16 18.27 -36.04 14.18
N ARG A 17 19.59 -36.32 14.18
CA ARG A 17 20.58 -35.59 13.37
C ARG A 17 20.36 -35.78 11.87
N LEU A 18 20.15 -37.01 11.41
CA LEU A 18 19.85 -37.30 10.01
C LEU A 18 18.59 -36.56 9.53
N ILE A 19 17.51 -36.58 10.33
CA ILE A 19 16.27 -35.85 10.00
C ILE A 19 16.52 -34.34 9.97
N ARG A 20 17.20 -33.78 10.97
CA ARG A 20 17.55 -32.36 11.01
C ARG A 20 18.31 -31.92 9.76
N GLU A 21 19.39 -32.62 9.41
CA GLU A 21 20.21 -32.31 8.24
C GLU A 21 19.38 -32.39 6.94
N SER A 22 18.55 -33.44 6.81
CA SER A 22 17.66 -33.60 5.66
C SER A 22 16.62 -32.48 5.55
N LEU A 23 16.07 -32.00 6.67
CA LEU A 23 15.11 -30.88 6.69
C LEU A 23 15.80 -29.54 6.41
N GLN A 24 17.04 -29.35 6.85
CA GLN A 24 17.84 -28.16 6.55
C GLN A 24 18.17 -28.06 5.05
N GLU A 25 18.44 -29.18 4.38
CA GLU A 25 18.57 -29.23 2.92
C GLU A 25 17.28 -28.78 2.21
N CYS A 26 16.12 -29.05 2.81
CA CYS A 26 14.81 -28.55 2.36
C CYS A 26 14.50 -27.11 2.80
N GLN A 27 15.46 -26.36 3.37
CA GLN A 27 15.30 -24.99 3.87
C GLN A 27 14.29 -24.84 5.03
N ILE A 28 14.11 -25.87 5.85
CA ILE A 28 13.24 -25.84 7.04
C ILE A 28 14.10 -25.56 8.28
N ASP A 29 13.80 -24.48 9.01
CA ASP A 29 14.53 -24.15 10.24
C ASP A 29 14.11 -25.05 11.41
N THR A 30 15.05 -25.80 11.95
CA THR A 30 14.81 -26.80 13.00
C THR A 30 15.45 -26.36 14.32
N TRP A 31 14.73 -26.61 15.41
CA TRP A 31 15.22 -26.41 16.77
C TRP A 31 15.45 -27.77 17.44
N ILE A 32 16.62 -27.92 18.06
CA ILE A 32 17.01 -29.12 18.80
C ILE A 32 17.88 -28.76 20.02
N ASP A 33 17.76 -29.55 21.08
CA ASP A 33 18.26 -29.21 22.42
C ASP A 33 19.79 -29.06 22.51
N TRP A 34 20.56 -29.87 21.76
CA TRP A 34 22.03 -29.84 21.83
C TRP A 34 22.70 -28.72 21.02
N ASP A 35 21.99 -28.08 20.09
CA ASP A 35 22.53 -27.08 19.16
C ASP A 35 22.26 -25.64 19.65
N ARG A 36 21.15 -25.46 20.36
CA ARG A 36 20.60 -24.13 20.69
C ARG A 36 20.68 -23.75 22.17
N ILE A 37 21.09 -24.65 23.06
CA ILE A 37 21.25 -24.36 24.50
C ILE A 37 22.75 -24.27 24.86
N PRO A 38 23.27 -23.07 25.21
CA PRO A 38 24.63 -22.91 25.72
C PRO A 38 24.89 -23.68 27.02
N VAL A 39 26.13 -24.14 27.19
CA VAL A 39 26.55 -24.84 28.41
C VAL A 39 26.47 -23.88 29.60
N GLY A 40 25.59 -24.18 30.57
CA GLY A 40 25.45 -23.43 31.83
C GLY A 40 24.12 -22.71 32.04
N GLU A 41 23.23 -22.70 31.04
CA GLU A 41 21.89 -22.12 31.17
C GLU A 41 20.86 -23.07 31.80
N ARG A 42 19.74 -22.50 32.28
CA ARG A 42 18.59 -23.31 32.72
C ARG A 42 17.93 -23.89 31.48
N TRP A 43 18.24 -25.15 31.19
CA TRP A 43 17.81 -25.84 29.97
C TRP A 43 16.28 -25.94 29.77
N TRP A 44 15.49 -26.05 30.85
CA TRP A 44 14.04 -26.27 30.74
C TRP A 44 13.23 -25.04 30.29
N PRO A 45 13.43 -23.82 30.84
CA PRO A 45 12.79 -22.60 30.32
C PRO A 45 13.03 -22.35 28.83
N GLU A 46 14.25 -22.58 28.35
CA GLU A 46 14.60 -22.45 26.93
C GLU A 46 13.84 -23.44 26.05
N ILE A 47 13.69 -24.69 26.50
CA ILE A 47 12.86 -25.70 25.83
C ILE A 47 11.39 -25.25 25.79
N CYS A 48 10.86 -24.76 26.92
CA CYS A 48 9.49 -24.28 26.97
C CYS A 48 9.24 -23.13 25.98
N GLU A 49 10.15 -22.15 25.94
CA GLU A 49 10.08 -21.03 25.01
C GLU A 49 10.24 -21.49 23.55
N ALA A 50 11.14 -22.43 23.29
CA ALA A 50 11.33 -23.00 21.96
C ALA A 50 10.07 -23.75 21.46
N ILE A 51 9.44 -24.56 22.31
CA ILE A 51 8.18 -25.26 21.99
C ILE A 51 7.07 -24.25 21.71
N GLN A 52 6.96 -23.19 22.52
CA GLN A 52 5.96 -22.13 22.33
C GLN A 52 6.17 -21.36 21.03
N ASN A 53 7.42 -21.09 20.64
CA ASN A 53 7.74 -20.33 19.43
C ASN A 53 7.83 -21.15 18.15
N ALA A 54 7.92 -22.48 18.23
CA ALA A 54 7.99 -23.35 17.06
C ALA A 54 6.62 -23.50 16.40
N ASN A 55 6.58 -23.47 15.06
CA ASN A 55 5.33 -23.61 14.32
C ASN A 55 4.77 -25.04 14.41
N VAL A 56 5.66 -26.04 14.32
CA VAL A 56 5.33 -27.47 14.38
C VAL A 56 6.13 -28.15 15.47
N PHE A 57 5.49 -29.07 16.19
CA PHE A 57 6.14 -29.98 17.13
C PHE A 57 6.29 -31.35 16.48
N MET A 58 7.51 -31.73 16.12
CA MET A 58 7.81 -33.05 15.59
C MET A 58 8.21 -33.97 16.74
N PHE A 59 7.50 -35.08 16.91
CA PHE A 59 7.80 -36.05 17.96
C PHE A 59 8.34 -37.34 17.36
N ILE A 60 9.60 -37.66 17.65
CA ILE A 60 10.23 -38.92 17.27
C ILE A 60 9.83 -40.00 18.28
N ILE A 61 9.00 -40.94 17.82
CA ILE A 61 8.44 -42.02 18.61
C ILE A 61 9.29 -43.28 18.44
N SER A 62 9.98 -43.65 19.51
CA SER A 62 10.83 -44.84 19.63
C SER A 62 10.54 -45.51 20.97
N GLN A 63 11.03 -46.74 21.16
CA GLN A 63 10.97 -47.40 22.47
C GLN A 63 11.67 -46.58 23.57
N ASN A 64 12.64 -45.74 23.21
CA ASN A 64 13.37 -44.90 24.14
C ASN A 64 12.66 -43.59 24.46
N SER A 65 11.90 -43.01 23.53
CA SER A 65 11.20 -41.74 23.75
C SER A 65 9.93 -41.92 24.58
N ILE A 66 9.19 -43.01 24.38
CA ILE A 66 8.04 -43.36 25.23
C ILE A 66 8.45 -43.70 26.68
N GLY A 67 9.70 -44.11 26.90
CA GLY A 67 10.26 -44.31 28.24
C GLY A 67 10.85 -43.04 28.88
N SER A 68 10.90 -41.92 28.16
CA SER A 68 11.57 -40.70 28.58
C SER A 68 10.61 -39.74 29.28
N LYS A 69 10.93 -39.36 30.52
CA LYS A 69 10.17 -38.35 31.27
C LYS A 69 10.19 -36.99 30.58
N VAL A 70 11.35 -36.59 30.03
CA VAL A 70 11.51 -35.29 29.37
C VAL A 70 10.65 -35.19 28.12
N CYS A 71 10.65 -36.24 27.28
CA CYS A 71 9.81 -36.27 26.08
C CYS A 71 8.32 -36.18 26.41
N ARG A 72 7.90 -36.75 27.56
CA ARG A 72 6.52 -36.64 28.05
C ARG A 72 6.17 -35.20 28.42
N GLU A 73 7.04 -34.54 29.19
CA GLU A 73 6.81 -33.14 29.59
C GLU A 73 6.79 -32.20 28.37
N GLU A 74 7.64 -32.44 27.36
CA GLU A 74 7.68 -31.66 26.12
C GLU A 74 6.39 -31.80 25.29
N ILE A 75 5.90 -33.03 25.10
CA ILE A 75 4.69 -33.24 24.29
C ILE A 75 3.42 -32.80 25.02
N GLU A 76 3.35 -32.96 26.34
CA GLU A 76 2.27 -32.41 27.16
C GLU A 76 2.21 -30.88 27.02
N LEU A 77 3.36 -30.20 27.04
CA LEU A 77 3.42 -28.76 26.80
C LEU A 77 2.99 -28.39 25.38
N ALA A 78 3.38 -29.16 24.36
CA ALA A 78 2.96 -28.92 22.99
C ALA A 78 1.44 -29.06 22.81
N LEU A 79 0.84 -30.08 23.45
CA LEU A 79 -0.61 -30.30 23.47
C LEU A 79 -1.35 -29.16 24.17
N GLN A 80 -0.87 -28.72 25.34
CA GLN A 80 -1.43 -27.58 26.07
C GLN A 80 -1.38 -26.28 25.26
N ASN A 81 -0.35 -26.10 24.43
CA ASN A 81 -0.23 -24.95 23.54
C ASN A 81 -0.94 -25.15 22.20
N HIS A 82 -1.75 -26.21 22.04
CA HIS A 82 -2.49 -26.54 20.82
C HIS A 82 -1.60 -26.56 19.57
N LYS A 83 -0.39 -27.09 19.69
CA LYS A 83 0.57 -27.16 18.59
C LYS A 83 0.16 -28.20 17.55
N ARG A 84 0.59 -27.96 16.30
CA ARG A 84 0.56 -28.99 15.27
C ARG A 84 1.61 -30.04 15.60
N ILE A 85 1.17 -31.25 15.94
CA ILE A 85 2.06 -32.36 16.27
C ILE A 85 2.22 -33.28 15.06
N ILE A 86 3.46 -33.55 14.68
CA ILE A 86 3.80 -34.53 13.64
C ILE A 86 4.51 -35.72 14.28
N PRO A 87 3.81 -36.85 14.47
CA PRO A 87 4.40 -38.06 15.02
C PRO A 87 5.22 -38.81 13.96
N VAL A 88 6.51 -39.01 14.25
CA VAL A 88 7.46 -39.76 13.42
C VAL A 88 7.82 -41.06 14.12
N VAL A 89 7.30 -42.19 13.63
CA VAL A 89 7.48 -43.50 14.27
C VAL A 89 8.72 -44.20 13.72
N VAL A 90 9.65 -44.55 14.60
CA VAL A 90 10.96 -45.13 14.22
C VAL A 90 11.05 -46.63 14.50
N ASP A 91 10.48 -47.07 15.61
CA ASP A 91 10.48 -48.47 16.00
C ASP A 91 9.09 -49.09 15.78
N HIS A 92 9.03 -50.41 15.61
CA HIS A 92 7.76 -51.13 15.64
C HIS A 92 7.16 -51.10 17.05
N LEU A 93 6.25 -50.16 17.27
CA LEU A 93 5.52 -49.98 18.51
C LEU A 93 4.08 -50.40 18.32
N THR A 94 3.48 -51.02 19.34
CA THR A 94 2.06 -51.32 19.31
C THR A 94 1.28 -50.02 19.58
N PRO A 95 0.15 -49.76 18.90
CA PRO A 95 -0.64 -48.55 19.11
C PRO A 95 -1.04 -48.31 20.57
N GLU A 96 -1.24 -49.39 21.33
CA GLU A 96 -1.58 -49.35 22.76
C GLU A 96 -0.46 -48.74 23.60
N SER A 97 0.80 -49.05 23.29
CA SER A 97 1.96 -48.50 24.03
C SER A 97 2.13 -46.99 23.81
N ILE A 98 1.76 -46.50 22.62
CA ILE A 98 1.78 -45.07 22.29
C ILE A 98 0.61 -44.36 22.98
N GLN A 99 -0.58 -44.96 22.99
CA GLN A 99 -1.75 -44.43 23.69
C GLN A 99 -1.57 -44.39 25.21
N GLU A 100 -0.89 -45.38 25.80
CA GLU A 100 -0.55 -45.36 27.22
C GLU A 100 0.41 -44.20 27.54
N PHE A 101 1.31 -43.88 26.62
CA PHE A 101 2.26 -42.78 26.79
C PHE A 101 1.60 -41.41 26.63
N VAL A 102 0.82 -41.21 25.55
CA VAL A 102 0.11 -39.96 25.25
C VAL A 102 -1.28 -40.32 24.67
N PRO A 103 -2.36 -40.25 25.48
CA PRO A 103 -3.69 -40.67 25.06
C PRO A 103 -4.31 -39.75 24.02
N ASP A 104 -3.94 -38.47 24.03
CA ASP A 104 -4.51 -37.42 23.16
C ASP A 104 -3.77 -37.25 21.82
N LEU A 105 -2.81 -38.14 21.51
CA LEU A 105 -2.07 -38.07 20.26
C LEU A 105 -2.99 -38.45 19.08
N PRO A 106 -3.00 -37.68 17.97
CA PRO A 106 -3.79 -38.02 16.79
C PRO A 106 -3.42 -39.41 16.27
N GLN A 107 -4.41 -40.30 16.13
CA GLN A 107 -4.23 -41.64 15.56
C GLN A 107 -4.02 -41.62 14.03
N PHE A 108 -4.38 -40.51 13.39
CA PHE A 108 -4.20 -40.28 11.95
C PHE A 108 -2.98 -39.38 11.74
N ASN A 109 -2.25 -39.57 10.64
CA ASN A 109 -1.03 -38.82 10.23
C ASN A 109 0.32 -39.28 10.81
N TRP A 110 0.47 -40.57 11.13
CA TRP A 110 1.77 -41.11 11.53
C TRP A 110 2.71 -41.23 10.34
N ILE A 111 3.93 -40.73 10.51
CA ILE A 111 4.97 -40.78 9.48
C ILE A 111 5.99 -41.83 9.89
N ILE A 112 6.04 -42.91 9.12
CA ILE A 112 6.81 -44.10 9.48
C ILE A 112 8.22 -43.98 8.90
N PHE A 113 9.22 -43.98 9.79
CA PHE A 113 10.65 -44.06 9.49
C PHE A 113 11.22 -45.33 10.16
N GLU A 114 10.74 -46.49 9.72
CA GLU A 114 11.10 -47.78 10.31
C GLU A 114 12.62 -48.04 10.24
N ARG A 115 13.23 -48.27 11.40
CA ARG A 115 14.64 -48.63 11.57
C ARG A 115 14.96 -49.90 10.76
N ASP A 116 16.15 -49.94 10.16
CA ASP A 116 16.63 -51.02 9.27
C ASP A 116 15.87 -51.20 7.95
N HIS A 117 14.67 -50.62 7.78
CA HIS A 117 13.98 -50.55 6.50
C HIS A 117 14.29 -49.24 5.75
N ILE A 118 14.18 -48.10 6.44
CA ILE A 118 14.31 -46.76 5.85
C ILE A 118 15.68 -46.13 6.09
N PHE A 119 16.33 -46.46 7.22
CA PHE A 119 17.69 -46.03 7.52
C PHE A 119 18.39 -47.10 8.36
N ARG A 120 19.73 -47.06 8.40
CA ARG A 120 20.55 -47.94 9.24
C ARG A 120 21.43 -47.11 10.17
N ILE A 121 21.77 -47.66 11.33
CA ILE A 121 22.69 -47.03 12.28
C ILE A 121 24.05 -47.72 12.15
N GLU A 122 25.11 -46.93 11.98
CA GLU A 122 26.49 -47.39 11.90
C GLU A 122 27.36 -46.63 12.92
N GLU A 123 28.54 -47.17 13.24
CA GLU A 123 29.52 -46.45 14.05
C GLU A 123 30.07 -45.25 13.26
N ASN A 124 30.16 -44.09 13.92
CA ASN A 124 30.68 -42.88 13.33
C ASN A 124 32.22 -42.87 13.39
N PRO A 125 32.93 -43.03 12.25
CA PRO A 125 34.39 -43.09 12.23
C PRO A 125 35.05 -41.74 12.56
N GLN A 126 34.30 -40.63 12.53
CA GLN A 126 34.78 -39.28 12.83
C GLN A 126 34.41 -38.79 14.23
N ALA A 127 33.89 -39.65 15.11
CA ALA A 127 33.53 -39.28 16.48
C ALA A 127 34.78 -38.96 17.31
N ALA A 128 35.22 -37.69 17.28
CA ALA A 128 36.35 -37.18 18.05
C ALA A 128 35.92 -36.60 19.43
N GLY A 129 34.62 -36.66 19.77
CA GLY A 129 34.06 -36.07 20.99
C GLY A 129 33.98 -37.05 22.18
N ASP A 130 34.04 -36.50 23.40
CA ASP A 130 33.94 -37.25 24.67
C ASP A 130 32.55 -37.87 24.94
N LYS A 131 31.53 -37.54 24.14
CA LYS A 131 30.14 -37.95 24.40
C LYS A 131 29.79 -39.27 23.72
N PRO A 132 29.22 -40.27 24.43
CA PRO A 132 28.83 -41.55 23.85
C PRO A 132 27.81 -41.44 22.72
N GLU A 133 26.94 -40.42 22.76
CA GLU A 133 25.93 -40.14 21.74
C GLU A 133 26.48 -39.84 20.34
N ASP A 134 27.70 -39.30 20.20
CA ASP A 134 28.29 -38.93 18.90
C ASP A 134 28.91 -40.11 18.15
N ARG A 135 28.98 -41.28 18.79
CA ARG A 135 29.59 -42.50 18.25
C ARG A 135 28.74 -43.21 17.21
N LEU A 136 27.47 -42.85 17.07
CA LEU A 136 26.55 -43.48 16.13
C LEU A 136 26.11 -42.47 15.06
N MET A 137 26.01 -42.93 13.81
CA MET A 137 25.51 -42.17 12.68
C MET A 137 24.38 -42.93 11.99
N ALA A 138 23.28 -42.25 11.68
CA ALA A 138 22.21 -42.81 10.88
C ALA A 138 22.45 -42.52 9.39
N LEU A 139 22.35 -43.55 8.54
CA LEU A 139 22.50 -43.46 7.09
C LEU A 139 21.18 -43.80 6.38
N PRO A 140 20.71 -42.96 5.45
CA PRO A 140 19.45 -43.17 4.75
C PRO A 140 19.56 -44.31 3.73
N LYS A 141 18.52 -45.15 3.63
CA LYS A 141 18.37 -46.15 2.55
C LYS A 141 17.51 -45.55 1.44
N ARG A 142 18.13 -45.34 0.28
CA ARG A 142 17.45 -44.80 -0.91
C ARG A 142 16.85 -45.94 -1.74
N PRO A 143 15.65 -45.76 -2.34
CA PRO A 143 14.85 -44.52 -2.38
C PRO A 143 13.82 -44.36 -1.24
N GLN A 144 13.69 -45.33 -0.34
CA GLN A 144 12.61 -45.36 0.67
C GLN A 144 12.66 -44.14 1.61
N PHE A 145 13.86 -43.71 1.99
CA PHE A 145 14.05 -42.52 2.82
C PHE A 145 13.54 -41.24 2.16
N GLU A 146 13.81 -41.05 0.89
CA GLU A 146 13.39 -39.85 0.15
C GLU A 146 11.86 -39.78 0.05
N GLN A 147 11.19 -40.91 -0.18
CA GLN A 147 9.73 -40.98 -0.20
C GLN A 147 9.10 -40.70 1.17
N ALA A 148 9.71 -41.18 2.25
CA ALA A 148 9.25 -40.88 3.61
C ALA A 148 9.48 -39.41 3.96
N LEU A 149 10.61 -38.84 3.54
CA LEU A 149 10.95 -37.43 3.71
C LEU A 149 10.00 -36.50 2.94
N GLU A 150 9.59 -36.88 1.72
CA GLU A 150 8.60 -36.12 0.94
C GLU A 150 7.25 -36.06 1.66
N LYS A 151 6.77 -37.19 2.19
CA LYS A 151 5.55 -37.23 3.01
C LYS A 151 5.66 -36.34 4.25
N LEU A 152 6.81 -36.36 4.91
CA LEU A 152 7.11 -35.49 6.05
C LEU A 152 7.06 -34.02 5.65
N ASN A 153 7.67 -33.66 4.54
CA ASN A 153 7.69 -32.29 4.04
C ASN A 153 6.28 -31.77 3.72
N VAL A 154 5.45 -32.59 3.08
CA VAL A 154 4.03 -32.27 2.80
C VAL A 154 3.26 -32.07 4.11
N ALA A 155 3.47 -32.94 5.10
CA ALA A 155 2.78 -32.84 6.38
C ALA A 155 3.15 -31.58 7.19
N ILE A 156 4.41 -31.12 7.08
CA ILE A 156 4.90 -29.86 7.69
C ILE A 156 4.24 -28.64 7.02
N HIS A 157 4.14 -28.63 5.69
CA HIS A 157 3.69 -27.47 4.93
C HIS A 157 2.17 -27.40 4.67
N THR A 158 1.41 -28.42 5.08
CA THR A 158 -0.06 -28.36 5.00
C THR A 158 -0.57 -27.22 5.87
N ASP A 159 -1.36 -26.32 5.28
CA ASP A 159 -1.89 -25.10 5.93
C ASP A 159 -0.82 -24.21 6.56
N TRP A 160 0.38 -24.14 5.98
CA TRP A 160 1.54 -23.48 6.56
C TRP A 160 1.31 -22.04 7.06
N GLU A 161 0.64 -21.22 6.26
CA GLU A 161 0.30 -19.83 6.61
C GLU A 161 -0.59 -19.77 7.86
N TRP A 162 -1.53 -20.71 8.00
CA TRP A 162 -2.38 -20.82 9.18
C TRP A 162 -1.59 -21.28 10.40
N VAL A 163 -0.71 -22.26 10.26
CA VAL A 163 0.11 -22.78 11.38
C VAL A 163 1.03 -21.70 11.95
N LYS A 164 1.66 -20.92 11.07
CA LYS A 164 2.47 -19.74 11.47
C LYS A 164 1.63 -18.70 12.20
N TYR A 165 0.49 -18.36 11.63
CA TYR A 165 -0.41 -17.36 12.20
C TYR A 165 -0.95 -17.80 13.57
N HIS A 166 -1.42 -19.05 13.67
CA HIS A 166 -1.89 -19.66 14.91
C HIS A 166 -0.81 -19.64 15.98
N THR A 167 0.41 -20.05 15.64
CA THR A 167 1.52 -20.03 16.60
C THR A 167 1.85 -18.62 17.08
N SER A 168 1.93 -17.64 16.18
CA SER A 168 2.16 -16.24 16.56
C SER A 168 1.08 -15.72 17.51
N LEU A 169 -0.19 -15.97 17.17
CA LEU A 169 -1.32 -15.54 17.99
C LEU A 169 -1.34 -16.23 19.36
N GLN A 170 -0.95 -17.51 19.42
CA GLN A 170 -0.83 -18.25 20.68
C GLN A 170 0.25 -17.63 21.57
N VAL A 171 1.42 -17.29 21.03
CA VAL A 171 2.52 -16.65 21.77
C VAL A 171 2.08 -15.30 22.33
N ASP A 172 1.40 -14.48 21.53
CA ASP A 172 0.89 -13.18 21.99
C ASP A 172 -0.18 -13.34 23.08
N ALA A 173 -1.07 -14.31 22.93
CA ALA A 173 -2.11 -14.59 23.93
C ALA A 173 -1.52 -15.11 25.25
N LEU A 174 -0.47 -15.95 25.20
CA LEU A 174 0.26 -16.41 26.38
C LEU A 174 0.97 -15.24 27.08
N ARG A 175 1.63 -14.35 26.32
CA ARG A 175 2.26 -13.14 26.88
C ARG A 175 1.23 -12.25 27.57
N TRP A 176 0.06 -12.06 26.96
CA TRP A 176 -1.02 -11.31 27.56
C TRP A 176 -1.51 -11.96 28.87
N GLU A 177 -1.68 -13.28 28.90
CA GLU A 177 -2.10 -14.00 30.11
C GLU A 177 -1.04 -13.93 31.22
N GLN A 178 0.23 -14.17 30.91
CA GLN A 178 1.35 -14.07 31.84
C GLN A 178 1.50 -12.66 32.45
N ASN A 179 1.15 -11.62 31.68
CA ASN A 179 1.15 -10.23 32.12
C ASN A 179 -0.19 -9.81 32.75
N GLN A 180 -0.87 -10.74 33.43
CA GLN A 180 -2.12 -10.48 34.17
C GLN A 180 -3.23 -9.88 33.30
N ARG A 181 -3.27 -10.24 32.02
CA ARG A 181 -4.25 -9.77 31.03
C ARG A 181 -4.26 -8.25 30.82
N ASN A 182 -3.09 -7.61 30.94
CA ASN A 182 -2.94 -6.17 30.74
C ASN A 182 -3.30 -5.73 29.30
N SER A 183 -4.11 -4.67 29.17
CA SER A 183 -4.58 -4.13 27.89
C SER A 183 -3.49 -3.56 26.98
N SER A 184 -2.27 -3.35 27.49
CA SER A 184 -1.11 -2.95 26.69
C SER A 184 -0.69 -4.01 25.67
N TYR A 185 -0.93 -5.30 25.99
CA TYR A 185 -0.54 -6.43 25.14
C TYR A 185 -1.61 -6.79 24.10
N LEU A 186 -2.82 -6.22 24.18
CA LEU A 186 -3.90 -6.50 23.24
C LEU A 186 -3.60 -5.93 21.85
N ILE A 187 -3.91 -6.71 20.81
CA ILE A 187 -3.82 -6.28 19.39
C ILE A 187 -4.89 -5.24 19.06
N ARG A 188 -4.63 -4.39 18.05
CA ARG A 188 -5.47 -3.22 17.71
C ARG A 188 -5.47 -2.95 16.21
N GLY A 189 -6.49 -2.22 15.73
CA GLY A 189 -6.59 -1.77 14.34
C GLY A 189 -6.55 -2.95 13.35
N ALA A 190 -5.76 -2.81 12.28
CA ALA A 190 -5.67 -3.79 11.21
C ALA A 190 -5.25 -5.20 11.68
N ALA A 191 -4.39 -5.29 12.71
CA ALA A 191 -3.97 -6.58 13.25
C ALA A 191 -5.13 -7.33 13.95
N LEU A 192 -6.03 -6.60 14.62
CA LEU A 192 -7.22 -7.17 15.25
C LEU A 192 -8.25 -7.62 14.21
N GLU A 193 -8.50 -6.81 13.18
CA GLU A 193 -9.38 -7.20 12.08
C GLU A 193 -8.86 -8.44 11.35
N GLY A 194 -7.55 -8.50 11.09
CA GLY A 194 -6.89 -9.68 10.55
C GLY A 194 -7.09 -10.91 11.43
N ALA A 195 -6.96 -10.77 12.76
CA ALA A 195 -7.13 -11.87 13.69
C ALA A 195 -8.54 -12.45 13.70
N GLU A 196 -9.57 -11.62 13.67
CA GLU A 196 -10.95 -12.07 13.61
C GLU A 196 -11.26 -12.80 12.30
N GLN A 197 -10.76 -12.28 11.17
CA GLN A 197 -10.92 -12.94 9.88
C GLN A 197 -10.23 -14.31 9.84
N GLN A 198 -9.03 -14.42 10.40
CA GLN A 198 -8.29 -15.68 10.45
C GLN A 198 -8.99 -16.70 11.37
N LEU A 199 -9.47 -16.28 12.54
CA LEU A 199 -10.27 -17.14 13.42
C LEU A 199 -11.55 -17.64 12.74
N PHE A 200 -12.23 -16.80 11.98
CA PHE A 200 -13.42 -17.20 11.21
C PHE A 200 -13.08 -18.26 10.14
N ARG A 201 -11.93 -18.10 9.47
CA ARG A 201 -11.44 -19.03 8.43
C ARG A 201 -10.75 -20.28 8.99
N ALA A 202 -10.67 -20.43 10.32
CA ALA A 202 -10.01 -21.56 10.97
C ALA A 202 -10.83 -22.86 10.89
N THR A 203 -12.11 -22.78 10.53
CA THR A 203 -13.00 -23.94 10.45
C THR A 203 -12.42 -25.01 9.50
N GLY A 204 -12.19 -26.22 10.02
CA GLY A 204 -11.61 -27.33 9.27
C GLY A 204 -10.09 -27.33 9.11
N LYS A 205 -9.36 -26.38 9.70
CA LYS A 205 -7.89 -26.36 9.72
C LYS A 205 -7.32 -27.01 10.98
N GLU A 206 -6.10 -27.52 10.89
CA GLU A 206 -5.34 -28.04 12.04
C GLU A 206 -4.05 -27.22 12.25
N PRO A 207 -3.81 -26.67 13.46
CA PRO A 207 -4.57 -26.86 14.70
C PRO A 207 -5.82 -25.97 14.78
N GLN A 208 -6.80 -26.38 15.60
CA GLN A 208 -7.97 -25.56 15.92
C GLN A 208 -7.57 -24.37 16.81
N PRO A 209 -8.28 -23.23 16.72
CA PRO A 209 -8.04 -22.10 17.60
C PRO A 209 -8.22 -22.49 19.07
N SER A 210 -7.28 -22.07 19.91
CA SER A 210 -7.38 -22.31 21.36
C SER A 210 -8.40 -21.37 22.00
N GLU A 211 -8.96 -21.78 23.15
CA GLU A 211 -9.84 -20.89 23.94
C GLU A 211 -9.12 -19.61 24.34
N LEU A 212 -7.81 -19.70 24.63
CA LEU A 212 -6.99 -18.56 24.99
C LEU A 212 -6.88 -17.56 23.83
N GLN A 213 -6.63 -18.02 22.60
CA GLN A 213 -6.59 -17.17 21.41
C GLN A 213 -7.93 -16.45 21.18
N VAL A 214 -9.04 -17.18 21.30
CA VAL A 214 -10.38 -16.60 21.13
C VAL A 214 -10.63 -15.54 22.21
N SER A 215 -10.28 -15.83 23.47
CA SER A 215 -10.42 -14.88 24.57
C SER A 215 -9.57 -13.62 24.38
N TYR A 216 -8.35 -13.77 23.85
CA TYR A 216 -7.42 -12.69 23.58
C TYR A 216 -7.92 -11.74 22.49
N VAL A 217 -8.42 -12.29 21.38
CA VAL A 217 -9.02 -11.50 20.30
C VAL A 217 -10.30 -10.82 20.75
N THR A 218 -11.15 -11.51 21.52
CA THR A 218 -12.39 -10.95 22.06
C THR A 218 -12.11 -9.80 23.02
N ALA A 219 -11.15 -9.95 23.94
CA ALA A 219 -10.71 -8.90 24.85
C ALA A 219 -10.15 -7.69 24.09
N SER A 220 -9.37 -7.94 23.03
CA SER A 220 -8.83 -6.90 22.15
C SER A 220 -9.94 -6.07 21.50
N ARG A 221 -10.99 -6.72 20.98
CA ARG A 221 -12.16 -6.04 20.38
C ARG A 221 -12.96 -5.24 21.40
N GLN A 222 -13.14 -5.78 22.60
CA GLN A 222 -13.87 -5.09 23.65
C GLN A 222 -13.15 -3.81 24.10
N GLU A 223 -11.83 -3.86 24.28
CA GLU A 223 -11.00 -2.69 24.63
C GLU A 223 -11.04 -1.61 23.53
N GLU A 224 -10.94 -1.99 22.27
CA GLU A 224 -11.00 -1.04 21.15
C GLU A 224 -12.36 -0.34 21.08
N THR A 225 -13.45 -1.09 21.27
CA THR A 225 -14.81 -0.55 21.33
C THR A 225 -14.97 0.45 22.48
N GLN A 226 -14.41 0.14 23.66
CA GLN A 226 -14.43 1.04 24.81
C GLN A 226 -13.70 2.35 24.51
N ARG A 227 -12.51 2.29 23.89
CA ARG A 227 -11.74 3.49 23.54
C ARG A 227 -12.42 4.35 22.50
N GLN A 228 -13.01 3.75 21.46
CA GLN A 228 -13.78 4.49 20.47
C GLN A 228 -14.98 5.20 21.13
N ALA A 229 -15.68 4.52 22.03
CA ALA A 229 -16.78 5.11 22.78
C ALA A 229 -16.31 6.27 23.71
N GLU A 230 -15.14 6.16 24.33
CA GLU A 230 -14.55 7.24 25.13
C GLU A 230 -14.14 8.45 24.29
N GLN A 231 -13.53 8.22 23.12
CA GLN A 231 -13.17 9.29 22.18
C GLN A 231 -14.42 10.03 21.70
N LEU A 232 -15.47 9.30 21.30
CA LEU A 232 -16.75 9.89 20.91
C LEU A 232 -17.38 10.69 22.05
N LYS A 233 -17.31 10.22 23.30
CA LYS A 233 -17.78 10.97 24.48
C LYS A 233 -17.00 12.27 24.68
N LEU A 234 -15.69 12.26 24.49
CA LEU A 234 -14.85 13.46 24.60
C LEU A 234 -15.16 14.47 23.49
N GLU A 235 -15.34 14.00 22.25
CA GLU A 235 -15.75 14.85 21.14
C GLU A 235 -17.14 15.46 21.37
N GLN A 236 -18.10 14.67 21.86
CA GLN A 236 -19.43 15.15 22.22
C GLN A 236 -19.37 16.24 23.30
N LYS A 237 -18.57 16.03 24.36
CA LYS A 237 -18.34 17.05 25.40
C LYS A 237 -17.71 18.32 24.84
N SER A 238 -16.74 18.20 23.92
CA SER A 238 -16.13 19.34 23.24
C SER A 238 -17.16 20.13 22.43
N ARG A 239 -17.98 19.46 21.62
CA ARG A 239 -19.07 20.09 20.85
C ARG A 239 -20.10 20.77 21.74
N GLN A 240 -20.47 20.16 22.86
CA GLN A 240 -21.39 20.77 23.84
C GLN A 240 -20.82 22.06 24.41
N ARG A 241 -19.53 22.09 24.78
CA ARG A 241 -18.85 23.31 25.25
C ARG A 241 -18.81 24.40 24.19
N GLN A 242 -18.51 24.05 22.94
CA GLN A 242 -18.52 25.01 21.82
C GLN A 242 -19.91 25.61 21.59
N ARG A 243 -20.97 24.79 21.63
CA ARG A 243 -22.36 25.28 21.53
C ARG A 243 -22.73 26.20 22.68
N LEU A 244 -22.36 25.85 23.92
CA LEU A 244 -22.61 26.70 25.08
C LEU A 244 -21.87 28.06 24.97
N ALA A 245 -20.62 28.06 24.50
CA ALA A 245 -19.87 29.29 24.27
C ALA A 245 -20.52 30.17 23.19
N LEU A 246 -20.96 29.59 22.07
CA LEU A 246 -21.70 30.31 21.02
C LEU A 246 -23.01 30.91 21.53
N TRP A 247 -23.78 30.15 22.32
CA TRP A 247 -24.99 30.66 22.97
C TRP A 247 -24.70 31.84 23.90
N ALA A 248 -23.62 31.78 24.69
CA ALA A 248 -23.23 32.88 25.57
C ALA A 248 -22.85 34.16 24.80
N VAL A 249 -22.09 34.03 23.71
CA VAL A 249 -21.73 35.17 22.84
C VAL A 249 -22.97 35.79 22.19
N GLY A 250 -23.89 34.96 21.67
CA GLY A 250 -25.15 35.43 21.09
C GLY A 250 -26.03 36.17 22.09
N ALA A 251 -26.13 35.67 23.32
CA ALA A 251 -26.85 36.35 24.40
C ALA A 251 -26.21 37.71 24.74
N GLY A 252 -24.87 37.79 24.80
CA GLY A 252 -24.16 39.06 25.02
C GLY A 252 -24.41 40.10 23.94
N LEU A 253 -24.40 39.70 22.66
CA LEU A 253 -24.72 40.58 21.53
C LEU A 253 -26.16 41.11 21.57
N LEU A 254 -27.13 40.26 21.93
CA LEU A 254 -28.52 40.68 22.12
C LEU A 254 -28.65 41.74 23.20
N VAL A 255 -27.98 41.58 24.34
CA VAL A 255 -27.96 42.58 25.41
C VAL A 255 -27.35 43.89 24.92
N ALA A 256 -26.25 43.85 24.18
CA ALA A 256 -25.62 45.04 23.62
C ALA A 256 -26.54 45.78 22.63
N LEU A 257 -27.27 45.05 21.77
CA LEU A 257 -28.24 45.63 20.84
C LEU A 257 -29.41 46.31 21.56
N ILE A 258 -29.94 45.69 22.62
CA ILE A 258 -31.01 46.27 23.44
C ILE A 258 -30.53 47.58 24.08
N LEU A 259 -29.33 47.59 24.68
CA LEU A 259 -28.75 48.79 25.26
C LEU A 259 -28.51 49.90 24.22
N GLY A 260 -28.05 49.54 23.02
CA GLY A 260 -27.87 50.46 21.90
C GLY A 260 -29.19 51.08 21.44
N ALA A 261 -30.26 50.29 21.34
CA ALA A 261 -31.60 50.77 20.97
C ALA A 261 -32.18 51.74 22.00
N VAL A 262 -31.99 51.45 23.29
CA VAL A 262 -32.39 52.35 24.39
C VAL A 262 -31.62 53.68 24.30
N ALA A 263 -30.31 53.64 24.10
CA ALA A 263 -29.49 54.84 23.95
C ALA A 263 -29.90 55.68 22.72
N TRP A 264 -30.23 55.04 21.60
CA TRP A 264 -30.73 55.70 20.39
C TRP A 264 -32.09 56.37 20.62
N GLY A 265 -33.01 55.69 21.32
CA GLY A 265 -34.32 56.25 21.67
C GLY A 265 -34.22 57.50 22.54
N GLN A 266 -33.33 57.49 23.56
CA GLN A 266 -33.07 58.65 24.41
C GLN A 266 -32.50 59.83 23.61
N ARG A 267 -31.57 59.58 22.69
CA ARG A 267 -30.99 60.61 21.82
C ARG A 267 -32.03 61.22 20.88
N ASN A 268 -32.95 60.41 20.37
CA ASN A 268 -33.96 60.87 19.42
C ASN A 268 -35.03 61.74 20.10
N GLN A 269 -35.37 61.46 21.36
CA GLN A 269 -36.24 62.32 22.16
C GLN A 269 -35.64 63.72 22.38
N TYR A 270 -34.33 63.79 22.67
CA TYR A 270 -33.60 65.06 22.82
C TYR A 270 -33.61 65.91 21.54
N LEU A 271 -33.40 65.28 20.38
CA LEU A 271 -33.40 65.98 19.10
C LEU A 271 -34.79 66.51 18.73
N ASN A 272 -35.86 65.81 19.13
CA ASN A 272 -37.23 66.23 18.83
C ASN A 272 -37.64 67.52 19.58
N GLU A 273 -37.10 67.74 20.79
CA GLU A 273 -37.30 69.01 21.52
C GLU A 273 -36.64 70.20 20.82
N THR A 274 -35.53 69.99 20.09
CA THR A 274 -34.86 71.04 19.31
C THR A 274 -35.52 71.33 17.96
N TYR A 275 -36.25 70.36 17.39
CA TYR A 275 -36.96 70.50 16.11
C TYR A 275 -38.26 71.32 16.21
N VAL A 276 -38.94 71.28 17.37
CA VAL A 276 -40.17 72.04 17.63
C VAL A 276 -39.90 73.54 17.85
N ARG A 277 -38.66 73.93 18.18
CA ARG A 277 -38.27 75.35 18.30
C ARG A 277 -37.93 76.02 16.96
N SER A 278 -37.48 75.28 15.95
CA SER A 278 -37.09 75.85 14.65
C SER A 278 -38.22 75.88 13.62
N THR A 279 -39.38 75.29 13.93
CA THR A 279 -40.51 75.16 12.99
C THR A 279 -41.68 76.11 13.27
N ALA A 280 -41.61 76.90 14.34
CA ALA A 280 -42.57 77.97 14.61
C ALA A 280 -42.42 79.19 13.66
N GLU A 281 -41.30 79.32 12.96
CA GLU A 281 -41.02 80.42 12.01
C GLU A 281 -41.28 80.06 10.54
N ALA A 282 -41.62 78.80 10.22
CA ALA A 282 -41.75 78.32 8.83
C ALA A 282 -43.21 78.16 8.34
N ASN A 283 -44.20 78.64 9.09
CA ASN A 283 -45.63 78.42 8.79
C ASN A 283 -46.30 79.49 7.92
N ALA A 284 -45.56 80.45 7.35
CA ALA A 284 -46.14 81.52 6.53
C ALA A 284 -46.18 81.23 5.00
N VAL A 285 -45.71 80.07 4.53
CA VAL A 285 -45.56 79.80 3.08
C VAL A 285 -46.37 78.57 2.60
N SER A 286 -47.37 78.15 3.37
CA SER A 286 -48.02 76.84 3.18
C SER A 286 -49.19 76.78 2.18
N GLU A 287 -49.67 77.87 1.58
CA GLU A 287 -50.89 77.81 0.75
C GLU A 287 -50.67 77.73 -0.78
N ALA A 288 -49.43 77.82 -1.26
CA ALA A 288 -49.16 77.75 -2.71
C ALA A 288 -48.70 76.37 -3.24
N HIS A 289 -48.42 75.40 -2.36
CA HIS A 289 -47.69 74.17 -2.76
C HIS A 289 -48.58 72.92 -2.94
N SER A 290 -49.85 72.96 -2.49
CA SER A 290 -50.70 71.76 -2.36
C SER A 290 -51.22 71.15 -3.68
N ARG A 291 -51.06 71.83 -4.82
CA ARG A 291 -51.45 71.29 -6.15
C ARG A 291 -50.27 70.80 -6.99
N ALA A 292 -49.03 71.11 -6.61
CA ALA A 292 -47.81 70.60 -7.26
C ALA A 292 -47.28 69.32 -6.58
N THR A 293 -47.66 69.06 -5.33
CA THR A 293 -47.17 67.94 -4.52
C THR A 293 -47.79 66.59 -4.86
N ALA A 294 -48.95 66.52 -5.54
CA ALA A 294 -49.58 65.24 -5.86
C ALA A 294 -48.85 64.47 -6.99
N GLU A 295 -48.39 65.18 -8.03
CA GLU A 295 -47.58 64.58 -9.11
C GLU A 295 -46.11 64.40 -8.70
N ALA A 296 -45.56 65.31 -7.87
CA ALA A 296 -44.22 65.16 -7.31
C ALA A 296 -44.11 64.01 -6.30
N ASN A 297 -45.15 63.73 -5.51
CA ASN A 297 -45.16 62.60 -4.57
C ASN A 297 -45.25 61.25 -5.29
N ALA A 298 -45.99 61.14 -6.40
CA ALA A 298 -46.06 59.90 -7.18
C ALA A 298 -44.73 59.56 -7.89
N ILE A 299 -44.03 60.58 -8.41
CA ILE A 299 -42.69 60.42 -9.00
C ILE A 299 -41.65 60.11 -7.91
N GLY A 300 -41.76 60.76 -6.74
CA GLY A 300 -40.91 60.50 -5.58
C GLY A 300 -41.09 59.09 -5.01
N GLU A 301 -42.33 58.59 -4.94
CA GLU A 301 -42.61 57.21 -4.53
C GLU A 301 -42.10 56.18 -5.55
N ALA A 302 -42.21 56.47 -6.85
CA ALA A 302 -41.65 55.61 -7.90
C ALA A 302 -40.12 55.58 -7.87
N GLN A 303 -39.45 56.74 -7.70
CA GLN A 303 -37.99 56.82 -7.51
C GLN A 303 -37.54 56.15 -6.20
N ALA A 304 -38.32 56.27 -5.12
CA ALA A 304 -38.04 55.58 -3.85
C ALA A 304 -38.14 54.05 -3.99
N ARG A 305 -39.13 53.53 -4.72
CA ARG A 305 -39.25 52.10 -5.01
C ARG A 305 -38.12 51.60 -5.91
N ALA A 306 -37.76 52.35 -6.95
CA ALA A 306 -36.66 52.00 -7.84
C ALA A 306 -35.29 51.99 -7.11
N THR A 307 -35.04 52.98 -6.25
CA THR A 307 -33.82 53.03 -5.43
C THR A 307 -33.80 51.95 -4.36
N ALA A 308 -34.94 51.58 -3.78
CA ALA A 308 -35.05 50.44 -2.86
C ALA A 308 -34.79 49.10 -3.56
N GLN A 309 -35.32 48.89 -4.77
CA GLN A 309 -35.04 47.69 -5.58
C GLN A 309 -33.57 47.59 -5.96
N MET A 310 -32.96 48.68 -6.42
CA MET A 310 -31.53 48.72 -6.74
C MET A 310 -30.65 48.44 -5.52
N ARG A 311 -31.01 48.96 -4.33
CA ARG A 311 -30.29 48.63 -3.08
C ARG A 311 -30.45 47.17 -2.68
N ALA A 312 -31.64 46.59 -2.86
CA ALA A 312 -31.88 45.19 -2.58
C ALA A 312 -31.08 44.26 -3.51
N GLU A 313 -30.93 44.65 -4.78
CA GLU A 313 -30.14 43.91 -5.78
C GLU A 313 -28.63 44.04 -5.55
N VAL A 314 -28.16 45.22 -5.16
CA VAL A 314 -26.77 45.41 -4.73
C VAL A 314 -26.50 44.58 -3.46
N ALA A 315 -27.42 44.59 -2.48
CA ALA A 315 -27.28 43.81 -1.25
C ALA A 315 -27.30 42.29 -1.51
N SER A 316 -28.12 41.79 -2.44
CA SER A 316 -28.14 40.38 -2.80
C SER A 316 -26.85 39.96 -3.49
N THR A 317 -26.34 40.79 -4.40
CA THR A 317 -25.05 40.56 -5.09
C THR A 317 -23.90 40.54 -4.08
N GLN A 318 -23.90 41.46 -3.12
CA GLN A 318 -22.89 41.53 -2.07
C GLN A 318 -22.96 40.34 -1.11
N ALA A 319 -24.16 39.83 -0.80
CA ALA A 319 -24.35 38.62 -0.01
C ALA A 319 -23.83 37.36 -0.72
N VAL A 320 -24.03 37.24 -2.04
CA VAL A 320 -23.48 36.14 -2.84
C VAL A 320 -21.95 36.21 -2.87
N GLN A 321 -21.37 37.39 -3.08
CA GLN A 321 -19.91 37.58 -3.03
C GLN A 321 -19.32 37.19 -1.66
N GLN A 322 -19.97 37.58 -0.57
CA GLN A 322 -19.53 37.18 0.78
C GLN A 322 -19.65 35.67 1.00
N ARG A 323 -20.68 35.02 0.46
CA ARG A 323 -20.83 33.56 0.53
C ARG A 323 -19.71 32.86 -0.23
N ASP A 324 -19.43 33.28 -1.46
CA ASP A 324 -18.40 32.67 -2.31
C ASP A 324 -17.00 32.84 -1.70
N GLU A 325 -16.72 33.99 -1.08
CA GLU A 325 -15.46 34.21 -0.34
C GLU A 325 -15.37 33.33 0.91
N ALA A 326 -16.47 33.20 1.68
CA ALA A 326 -16.51 32.32 2.84
C ALA A 326 -16.29 30.84 2.46
N GLU A 327 -16.86 30.39 1.34
CA GLU A 327 -16.66 29.05 0.79
C GLU A 327 -15.20 28.81 0.37
N ARG A 328 -14.56 29.80 -0.28
CA ARG A 328 -13.12 29.72 -0.60
C ARG A 328 -12.25 29.63 0.65
N GLN A 329 -12.49 30.47 1.65
CA GLN A 329 -11.74 30.44 2.91
C GLN A 329 -11.92 29.10 3.63
N ALA A 330 -13.13 28.53 3.62
CA ALA A 330 -13.40 27.21 4.16
C ALA A 330 -12.63 26.10 3.40
N ALA A 331 -12.61 26.14 2.06
CA ALA A 331 -11.87 25.18 1.25
C ALA A 331 -10.34 25.25 1.51
N LEU A 332 -9.79 26.46 1.66
CA LEU A 332 -8.39 26.67 2.03
C LEU A 332 -8.08 26.12 3.42
N ALA A 333 -8.95 26.34 4.41
CA ALA A 333 -8.77 25.82 5.77
C ALA A 333 -8.83 24.28 5.82
N ILE A 334 -9.78 23.68 5.09
CA ILE A 334 -9.90 22.21 4.98
C ILE A 334 -8.64 21.63 4.31
N SER A 335 -8.20 22.22 3.19
CA SER A 335 -6.96 21.82 2.53
C SER A 335 -5.76 21.91 3.48
N GLY A 336 -5.66 23.00 4.25
CA GLY A 336 -4.64 23.21 5.30
C GLY A 336 -4.58 22.08 6.33
N LYS A 337 -5.75 21.66 6.84
CA LYS A 337 -5.85 20.55 7.78
C LYS A 337 -5.42 19.22 7.14
N LEU A 338 -5.93 18.91 5.94
CA LEU A 338 -5.61 17.67 5.23
C LEU A 338 -4.10 17.54 4.94
N MET A 339 -3.43 18.65 4.59
CA MET A 339 -1.97 18.67 4.43
C MET A 339 -1.23 18.36 5.74
N THR A 340 -1.71 18.91 6.85
CA THR A 340 -1.12 18.68 8.18
C THR A 340 -1.27 17.21 8.59
N ASP A 341 -2.47 16.66 8.42
CA ASP A 341 -2.76 15.25 8.72
C ASP A 341 -1.93 14.31 7.82
N SER A 342 -1.80 14.64 6.53
CA SER A 342 -0.92 13.94 5.59
C SER A 342 0.54 13.92 6.06
N SER A 343 1.07 15.08 6.48
CA SER A 343 2.45 15.18 6.96
C SER A 343 2.71 14.42 8.27
N ILE A 344 1.72 14.28 9.15
CA ILE A 344 1.84 13.50 10.39
C ILE A 344 1.86 11.99 10.09
N LEU A 345 1.07 11.56 9.11
CA LEU A 345 0.88 10.14 8.80
C LEU A 345 1.91 9.58 7.82
N ILE A 346 2.76 10.43 7.23
CA ILE A 346 3.67 10.08 6.14
C ILE A 346 4.62 8.92 6.49
N ASP A 347 5.10 8.86 7.73
CA ASP A 347 6.06 7.83 8.19
C ASP A 347 5.38 6.53 8.69
N THR A 348 4.08 6.58 9.00
CA THR A 348 3.38 5.47 9.68
C THR A 348 2.30 4.81 8.82
N GLN A 349 1.61 5.57 7.97
CA GLN A 349 0.48 5.14 7.13
C GLN A 349 0.51 5.86 5.78
N ILE A 350 1.45 5.47 4.92
CA ILE A 350 1.74 6.19 3.69
C ILE A 350 0.57 6.25 2.70
N ASP A 351 -0.22 5.19 2.59
CA ASP A 351 -1.37 5.14 1.68
C ASP A 351 -2.44 6.17 2.08
N LEU A 352 -2.67 6.32 3.39
CA LEU A 352 -3.59 7.32 3.93
C LEU A 352 -3.01 8.72 3.79
N ALA A 353 -1.71 8.91 4.05
CA ALA A 353 -1.03 10.20 3.84
C ALA A 353 -1.13 10.66 2.38
N LEU A 354 -1.00 9.74 1.42
CA LEU A 354 -1.16 10.02 0.00
C LEU A 354 -2.61 10.40 -0.35
N LEU A 355 -3.60 9.64 0.11
CA LEU A 355 -5.02 9.95 -0.10
C LEU A 355 -5.38 11.33 0.46
N LEU A 356 -4.91 11.67 1.66
CA LEU A 356 -5.11 12.97 2.28
C LEU A 356 -4.45 14.09 1.48
N SER A 357 -3.25 13.86 0.95
CA SER A 357 -2.56 14.85 0.10
C SER A 357 -3.30 15.08 -1.22
N ILE A 358 -3.81 14.04 -1.88
CA ILE A 358 -4.63 14.12 -3.09
C ILE A 358 -5.93 14.87 -2.80
N GLN A 359 -6.60 14.53 -1.69
CA GLN A 359 -7.83 15.19 -1.28
C GLN A 359 -7.58 16.67 -0.95
N SER A 360 -6.45 17.02 -0.35
CA SER A 360 -6.06 18.41 -0.08
C SER A 360 -5.92 19.22 -1.38
N TYR A 361 -5.33 18.63 -2.42
CA TYR A 361 -5.13 19.25 -3.73
C TYR A 361 -6.44 19.42 -4.50
N ARG A 362 -7.33 18.41 -4.46
CA ARG A 362 -8.67 18.51 -5.05
C ARG A 362 -9.54 19.56 -4.37
N THR A 363 -9.39 19.73 -3.05
CA THR A 363 -10.16 20.70 -2.27
C THR A 363 -9.72 22.14 -2.54
N ALA A 364 -8.40 22.38 -2.60
CA ALA A 364 -7.84 23.67 -2.99
C ALA A 364 -6.50 23.48 -3.72
N GLN A 365 -6.42 23.95 -4.97
CA GLN A 365 -5.23 23.83 -5.82
C GLN A 365 -4.23 24.95 -5.51
N THR A 366 -3.49 24.83 -4.40
CA THR A 366 -2.48 25.79 -3.97
C THR A 366 -1.07 25.22 -4.15
N SER A 367 -0.04 26.07 -4.16
CA SER A 367 1.35 25.62 -4.20
C SER A 367 1.72 24.76 -2.98
N GLN A 368 1.07 25.01 -1.84
CA GLN A 368 1.26 24.25 -0.60
C GLN A 368 0.66 22.84 -0.72
N SER A 369 -0.55 22.69 -1.28
CA SER A 369 -1.16 21.36 -1.45
C SER A 369 -0.44 20.53 -2.51
N LYS A 370 0.11 21.16 -3.56
CA LYS A 370 1.06 20.53 -4.47
C LYS A 370 2.32 20.04 -3.74
N GLY A 371 2.90 20.87 -2.87
CA GLY A 371 4.07 20.51 -2.08
C GLY A 371 3.82 19.33 -1.12
N SER A 372 2.66 19.31 -0.46
CA SER A 372 2.25 18.19 0.40
C SER A 372 2.06 16.89 -0.39
N LEU A 373 1.45 16.96 -1.58
CA LEU A 373 1.30 15.83 -2.49
C LEU A 373 2.66 15.29 -2.94
N LEU A 374 3.56 16.18 -3.36
CA LEU A 374 4.91 15.81 -3.77
C LEU A 374 5.68 15.15 -2.62
N ASN A 375 5.58 15.70 -1.41
CA ASN A 375 6.22 15.13 -0.22
C ASN A 375 5.70 13.71 0.08
N ALA A 376 4.38 13.51 0.06
CA ALA A 376 3.75 12.19 0.29
C ALA A 376 4.13 11.16 -0.78
N VAL A 377 4.27 11.59 -2.04
CA VAL A 377 4.74 10.74 -3.14
C VAL A 377 6.21 10.36 -2.95
N LEU A 378 7.07 11.32 -2.60
CA LEU A 378 8.51 11.10 -2.41
C LEU A 378 8.83 10.21 -1.19
N ALA A 379 7.94 10.15 -0.20
CA ALA A 379 8.10 9.29 0.97
C ALA A 379 7.86 7.79 0.67
N GLN A 380 7.41 7.43 -0.53
CA GLN A 380 7.15 6.03 -0.88
C GLN A 380 8.43 5.21 -0.94
N PRO A 381 8.57 4.12 -0.15
CA PRO A 381 9.78 3.28 -0.17
C PRO A 381 9.96 2.52 -1.49
N ARG A 382 8.93 2.47 -2.35
CA ARG A 382 8.97 1.88 -3.70
C ARG A 382 9.29 2.88 -4.81
N LEU A 383 9.26 4.18 -4.52
CA LEU A 383 9.57 5.23 -5.47
C LEU A 383 11.03 5.65 -5.26
N HIS A 384 11.94 5.04 -6.02
CA HIS A 384 13.37 5.33 -5.89
C HIS A 384 13.74 6.75 -6.32
N MET A 385 12.98 7.33 -7.27
CA MET A 385 13.36 8.57 -7.91
C MET A 385 12.19 9.20 -8.67
N VAL A 386 12.02 10.52 -8.53
CA VAL A 386 11.16 11.35 -9.39
C VAL A 386 12.06 12.22 -10.23
N LEU A 387 11.75 12.34 -11.53
CA LEU A 387 12.55 13.07 -12.51
C LEU A 387 11.81 14.36 -12.94
N PRO A 388 11.82 15.44 -12.13
CA PRO A 388 10.93 16.60 -12.27
C PRO A 388 11.30 17.57 -13.41
N GLN A 389 12.36 17.30 -14.16
CA GLN A 389 12.89 18.23 -15.18
C GLN A 389 12.15 18.19 -16.53
N GLN A 390 11.11 17.36 -16.67
CA GLN A 390 10.31 17.27 -17.90
C GLN A 390 9.14 18.25 -17.84
N GLU A 391 9.19 19.35 -18.61
CA GLU A 391 8.03 20.24 -18.81
C GLU A 391 7.05 19.71 -19.90
N ASN A 392 7.30 18.49 -20.39
CA ASN A 392 6.71 17.92 -21.60
C ASN A 392 5.92 16.64 -21.29
N THR A 393 4.92 16.33 -22.13
CA THR A 393 4.16 15.08 -22.02
C THR A 393 5.01 13.93 -22.55
N VAL A 394 5.34 12.97 -21.69
CA VAL A 394 6.07 11.75 -22.05
C VAL A 394 5.08 10.70 -22.55
N PHE A 395 5.28 10.19 -23.77
CA PHE A 395 4.44 9.16 -24.37
C PHE A 395 5.11 7.78 -24.36
N SER A 396 6.45 7.74 -24.35
CA SER A 396 7.21 6.50 -24.45
C SER A 396 8.46 6.54 -23.58
N VAL A 397 8.85 5.39 -23.04
CA VAL A 397 10.09 5.20 -22.28
C VAL A 397 10.77 3.91 -22.68
N ALA A 398 12.11 3.90 -22.69
CA ALA A 398 12.90 2.71 -22.95
C ALA A 398 14.14 2.68 -22.04
N LEU A 399 14.53 1.49 -21.60
CA LEU A 399 15.79 1.27 -20.87
C LEU A 399 16.84 0.68 -21.80
N SER A 400 18.09 1.13 -21.64
CA SER A 400 19.22 0.48 -22.30
C SER A 400 19.38 -0.96 -21.80
N PRO A 401 19.94 -1.88 -22.61
CA PRO A 401 20.12 -3.28 -22.20
C PRO A 401 20.95 -3.48 -20.93
N ASP A 402 21.85 -2.54 -20.62
CA ASP A 402 22.65 -2.53 -19.39
C ASP A 402 21.98 -1.80 -18.21
N GLY A 403 20.80 -1.23 -18.43
CA GLY A 403 19.99 -0.54 -17.43
C GLY A 403 20.54 0.80 -16.97
N LYS A 404 21.63 1.32 -17.56
CA LYS A 404 22.30 2.55 -17.11
C LYS A 404 21.67 3.82 -17.67
N ILE A 405 21.02 3.72 -18.82
CA ILE A 405 20.41 4.85 -19.52
C ILE A 405 18.93 4.58 -19.69
N MET A 406 18.12 5.56 -19.36
CA MET A 406 16.70 5.58 -19.69
C MET A 406 16.46 6.68 -20.73
N ALA A 407 15.80 6.32 -21.83
CA ALA A 407 15.29 7.28 -22.80
C ALA A 407 13.81 7.56 -22.51
N ALA A 408 13.43 8.83 -22.52
CA ALA A 408 12.04 9.27 -22.43
C ALA A 408 11.73 10.14 -23.66
N GLY A 409 10.67 9.79 -24.38
CA GLY A 409 10.27 10.44 -25.62
C GLY A 409 8.84 10.95 -25.51
N GLY A 410 8.61 12.14 -26.04
CA GLY A 410 7.33 12.78 -25.92
C GLY A 410 7.12 13.94 -26.89
N CYS A 411 6.16 14.79 -26.53
CA CYS A 411 5.91 16.04 -27.22
C CYS A 411 6.22 17.25 -26.34
N GLY A 412 6.80 18.28 -26.97
CA GLY A 412 6.97 19.61 -26.38
C GLY A 412 5.68 20.31 -25.96
N THR A 413 5.79 21.59 -25.60
CA THR A 413 4.67 22.44 -25.17
C THR A 413 3.54 22.49 -26.20
N TRP A 414 2.32 22.18 -25.75
CA TRP A 414 1.09 22.33 -26.53
C TRP A 414 0.71 23.81 -26.60
N GLU A 415 1.19 24.52 -27.62
CA GLU A 415 0.70 25.87 -27.92
C GLU A 415 -0.32 25.77 -29.06
N ASP A 416 -1.61 25.72 -28.70
CA ASP A 416 -2.81 25.86 -29.56
C ASP A 416 -2.86 25.12 -30.92
N SER A 417 -1.98 24.14 -31.14
CA SER A 417 -1.81 23.39 -32.39
C SER A 417 -2.07 21.90 -32.16
N ILE A 418 -2.87 21.29 -33.02
CA ILE A 418 -3.25 19.85 -33.00
C ILE A 418 -2.05 18.92 -33.30
N THR A 419 -0.88 19.46 -33.65
CA THR A 419 0.35 18.70 -33.95
C THR A 419 1.54 19.18 -33.14
N CYS A 420 2.31 18.21 -32.63
CA CYS A 420 3.56 18.47 -31.94
C CYS A 420 4.61 19.05 -32.89
N GLN A 421 5.19 20.21 -32.55
CA GLN A 421 6.18 20.85 -33.43
C GLN A 421 7.63 20.43 -33.16
N GLN A 422 7.90 19.77 -32.03
CA GLN A 422 9.23 19.32 -31.65
C GLN A 422 9.17 17.97 -30.94
N SER A 423 9.76 16.94 -31.54
CA SER A 423 10.12 15.73 -30.78
C SER A 423 11.25 16.04 -29.82
N LEU A 424 11.06 15.69 -28.56
CA LEU A 424 12.15 15.67 -27.60
C LEU A 424 12.33 14.25 -27.07
N VAL A 425 13.54 13.71 -27.23
CA VAL A 425 13.97 12.49 -26.57
C VAL A 425 15.05 12.86 -25.57
N GLN A 426 14.80 12.66 -24.28
CA GLN A 426 15.76 12.95 -23.22
C GLN A 426 16.36 11.66 -22.69
N LEU A 427 17.68 11.63 -22.56
CA LEU A 427 18.42 10.54 -21.95
C LEU A 427 18.69 10.86 -20.49
N TRP A 428 18.52 9.86 -19.65
CA TRP A 428 18.68 9.94 -18.21
C TRP A 428 19.66 8.88 -17.74
N ASP A 429 20.55 9.27 -16.84
CA ASP A 429 21.34 8.32 -16.07
C ASP A 429 20.45 7.73 -14.95
N THR A 430 20.28 6.41 -14.94
CA THR A 430 19.35 5.72 -14.03
C THR A 430 19.84 5.68 -12.59
N ALA A 431 21.14 5.83 -12.36
CA ALA A 431 21.73 5.83 -11.02
C ALA A 431 21.60 7.19 -10.33
N THR A 432 21.73 8.28 -11.09
CA THR A 432 21.77 9.65 -10.58
C THR A 432 20.49 10.42 -10.81
N GLY A 433 19.64 9.99 -11.74
CA GLY A 433 18.42 10.70 -12.09
C GLY A 433 18.65 12.01 -12.79
N LYS A 434 19.81 12.18 -13.45
CA LYS A 434 20.15 13.40 -14.17
C LYS A 434 19.99 13.22 -15.66
N VAL A 435 19.52 14.26 -16.32
CA VAL A 435 19.52 14.32 -17.79
C VAL A 435 20.97 14.32 -18.26
N THR A 436 21.33 13.33 -19.08
CA THR A 436 22.65 13.20 -19.69
C THR A 436 22.70 13.85 -21.07
N ALA A 437 21.59 13.83 -21.80
CA ALA A 437 21.49 14.42 -23.13
C ALA A 437 20.05 14.72 -23.52
N ASN A 438 19.89 15.72 -24.41
CA ASN A 438 18.66 15.94 -25.16
C ASN A 438 18.94 15.63 -26.62
N LEU A 439 18.26 14.62 -27.15
CA LEU A 439 18.35 14.23 -28.55
C LEU A 439 17.27 14.98 -29.32
N TRP A 440 17.72 15.85 -30.22
CA TRP A 440 16.86 16.63 -31.11
C TRP A 440 16.86 15.97 -32.48
N GLY A 441 15.68 15.90 -33.11
CA GLY A 441 15.56 15.55 -34.52
C GLY A 441 15.66 16.80 -35.38
N GLU A 442 16.61 16.85 -36.32
CA GLU A 442 16.78 18.02 -37.21
C GLU A 442 15.72 18.09 -38.33
N GLN A 443 14.84 17.09 -38.49
CA GLN A 443 13.91 17.00 -39.63
C GLN A 443 12.52 16.49 -39.23
N ASN A 444 11.51 17.36 -39.34
CA ASN A 444 10.06 17.07 -39.32
C ASN A 444 9.63 16.01 -38.29
N THR A 445 9.65 16.37 -37.02
CA THR A 445 9.34 15.43 -35.94
C THR A 445 8.10 15.82 -35.17
N SER A 446 7.02 15.06 -35.42
CA SER A 446 5.84 15.05 -34.54
C SER A 446 6.14 14.31 -33.22
N ALA A 447 5.11 14.11 -32.39
CA ALA A 447 5.21 13.42 -31.11
C ALA A 447 5.89 12.05 -31.24
N VAL A 448 6.81 11.74 -30.32
CA VAL A 448 7.45 10.42 -30.24
C VAL A 448 6.54 9.47 -29.50
N HIS A 449 6.10 8.38 -30.15
CA HIS A 449 5.19 7.39 -29.55
C HIS A 449 5.88 6.07 -29.20
N GLY A 450 6.92 5.69 -29.94
CA GLY A 450 7.71 4.49 -29.70
C GLY A 450 9.18 4.83 -29.48
N LEU A 451 9.80 4.15 -28.51
CA LEU A 451 11.24 4.16 -28.28
C LEU A 451 11.74 2.74 -28.06
N ALA A 452 12.85 2.37 -28.69
CA ALA A 452 13.52 1.11 -28.42
C ALA A 452 15.03 1.24 -28.55
N PHE A 453 15.75 0.75 -27.54
CA PHE A 453 17.18 0.52 -27.66
C PHE A 453 17.42 -0.75 -28.47
N ARG A 454 18.37 -0.68 -29.39
CA ARG A 454 18.92 -1.88 -30.02
C ARG A 454 19.62 -2.72 -28.95
N PRO A 455 19.62 -4.07 -29.02
CA PRO A 455 20.24 -4.91 -27.99
C PRO A 455 21.75 -4.76 -27.81
N ASP A 456 22.42 -3.93 -28.62
CA ASP A 456 23.81 -3.53 -28.40
C ASP A 456 23.96 -2.31 -27.47
N GLY A 457 22.86 -1.64 -27.14
CA GLY A 457 22.82 -0.43 -26.32
C GLY A 457 23.41 0.80 -26.98
N LYS A 458 23.86 0.71 -28.24
CA LYS A 458 24.55 1.80 -28.93
C LYS A 458 23.61 2.67 -29.74
N THR A 459 22.51 2.10 -30.20
CA THR A 459 21.54 2.78 -31.06
C THR A 459 20.17 2.83 -30.38
N LEU A 460 19.54 4.00 -30.44
CA LEU A 460 18.15 4.21 -30.04
C LEU A 460 17.34 4.57 -31.28
N LEU A 461 16.22 3.88 -31.45
CA LEU A 461 15.24 4.15 -32.50
C LEU A 461 14.01 4.78 -31.87
N ALA A 462 13.55 5.91 -32.44
CA ALA A 462 12.26 6.51 -32.10
C ALA A 462 11.31 6.45 -33.30
N THR A 463 10.04 6.24 -32.99
CA THR A 463 8.94 6.37 -33.95
C THR A 463 8.13 7.62 -33.66
N SER A 464 7.78 8.34 -34.72
CA SER A 464 6.93 9.53 -34.64
C SER A 464 5.48 9.23 -35.01
N GLU A 465 4.59 10.11 -34.60
CA GLU A 465 3.16 10.12 -34.96
C GLU A 465 2.91 10.10 -36.47
N ILE A 466 3.84 10.63 -37.26
CA ILE A 466 3.72 10.73 -38.73
C ILE A 466 4.49 9.64 -39.48
N GLY A 467 4.91 8.58 -38.79
CA GLY A 467 5.57 7.42 -39.41
C GLY A 467 7.04 7.63 -39.78
N ASN A 468 7.67 8.73 -39.32
CA ASN A 468 9.13 8.88 -39.40
C ASN A 468 9.80 8.05 -38.31
N LEU A 469 10.90 7.39 -38.71
CA LEU A 469 11.80 6.64 -37.86
C LEU A 469 13.12 7.40 -37.78
N VAL A 470 13.61 7.64 -36.56
CA VAL A 470 14.86 8.36 -36.33
C VAL A 470 15.77 7.51 -35.46
N GLU A 471 17.00 7.32 -35.91
CA GLU A 471 18.03 6.60 -35.19
C GLU A 471 19.07 7.55 -34.61
N TRP A 472 19.48 7.33 -33.36
CA TRP A 472 20.59 8.03 -32.74
C TRP A 472 21.65 7.06 -32.28
N ASP A 473 22.91 7.45 -32.51
CA ASP A 473 24.04 6.85 -31.82
C ASP A 473 24.17 7.48 -30.43
N ILE A 474 24.07 6.65 -29.39
CA ILE A 474 24.01 7.10 -27.99
C ILE A 474 25.35 7.69 -27.53
N ALA A 475 26.47 7.17 -28.03
CA ALA A 475 27.80 7.62 -27.64
C ALA A 475 28.12 9.02 -28.17
N SER A 476 27.79 9.28 -29.44
CA SER A 476 28.02 10.57 -30.10
C SER A 476 26.84 11.54 -29.94
N GLN A 477 25.67 11.04 -29.54
CA GLN A 477 24.41 11.79 -29.44
C GLN A 477 23.97 12.41 -30.77
N LYS A 478 24.44 11.85 -31.89
CA LYS A 478 24.11 12.32 -33.24
C LYS A 478 23.04 11.42 -33.86
N SER A 479 22.17 12.04 -34.64
CA SER A 479 21.25 11.31 -35.52
C SER A 479 22.06 10.59 -36.60
N LEU A 480 21.82 9.28 -36.73
CA LEU A 480 22.38 8.43 -37.79
C LEU A 480 21.57 8.51 -39.09
N GLY A 481 20.33 8.98 -38.99
CA GLY A 481 19.43 9.17 -40.11
C GLY A 481 17.98 9.24 -39.65
N ALA A 482 17.17 9.93 -40.45
CA ALA A 482 15.72 9.88 -40.38
C ALA A 482 15.21 9.28 -41.69
N TYR A 483 14.33 8.29 -41.62
CA TYR A 483 13.71 7.71 -42.79
C TYR A 483 12.20 7.60 -42.59
N ARG A 484 11.46 7.86 -43.67
CA ARG A 484 10.00 7.78 -43.67
C ARG A 484 9.60 6.34 -43.95
N TRP A 485 8.92 5.73 -42.98
CA TRP A 485 8.59 4.31 -43.02
C TRP A 485 7.24 4.04 -43.69
N HIS A 486 6.18 4.71 -43.23
CA HIS A 486 4.85 4.75 -43.85
C HIS A 486 4.19 6.12 -43.66
N GLU A 487 3.08 6.38 -44.35
CA GLU A 487 2.41 7.69 -44.31
C GLU A 487 1.59 7.97 -43.04
N ILE A 488 1.46 7.04 -42.08
CA ILE A 488 0.59 7.20 -40.90
C ILE A 488 1.15 6.47 -39.65
N TRP A 489 0.74 6.96 -38.46
CA TRP A 489 0.95 6.53 -37.06
C TRP A 489 1.62 5.17 -36.80
N ALA A 490 2.87 5.23 -36.32
CA ALA A 490 3.63 4.09 -35.80
C ALA A 490 3.70 4.11 -34.26
N PRO A 491 2.72 3.51 -33.53
CA PRO A 491 2.65 3.61 -32.08
C PRO A 491 3.72 2.84 -31.30
N ALA A 492 4.34 1.80 -31.88
CA ALA A 492 5.24 0.92 -31.13
C ALA A 492 6.37 0.35 -32.00
N VAL A 493 7.54 0.19 -31.38
CA VAL A 493 8.73 -0.41 -31.98
C VAL A 493 9.41 -1.34 -30.99
N VAL A 494 9.87 -2.50 -31.46
CA VAL A 494 10.69 -3.45 -30.68
C VAL A 494 11.77 -4.06 -31.55
N PHE A 495 12.96 -4.29 -30.98
CA PHE A 495 14.03 -5.03 -31.63
C PHE A 495 14.02 -6.50 -31.20
N SER A 496 14.40 -7.40 -32.10
CA SER A 496 14.66 -8.78 -31.77
C SER A 496 15.91 -8.90 -30.89
N PRO A 497 15.95 -9.81 -29.90
CA PRO A 497 17.12 -9.96 -29.02
C PRO A 497 18.43 -10.30 -29.74
N ASP A 498 18.33 -11.02 -30.86
CA ASP A 498 19.44 -11.42 -31.72
C ASP A 498 19.90 -10.33 -32.70
N ARG A 499 19.25 -9.15 -32.68
CA ARG A 499 19.57 -7.96 -33.51
C ARG A 499 19.37 -8.16 -35.00
N THR A 500 18.63 -9.18 -35.43
CA THR A 500 18.45 -9.46 -36.86
C THR A 500 17.25 -8.71 -37.44
N TRP A 501 16.16 -8.56 -36.68
CA TRP A 501 14.94 -7.90 -37.14
C TRP A 501 14.34 -6.94 -36.09
N MET A 502 13.45 -6.06 -36.54
CA MET A 502 12.63 -5.20 -35.70
C MET A 502 11.16 -5.36 -36.10
N ALA A 503 10.27 -5.18 -35.13
CA ALA A 503 8.83 -5.16 -35.38
C ALA A 503 8.28 -3.75 -35.12
N LEU A 504 7.44 -3.29 -36.04
CA LEU A 504 6.80 -1.99 -36.01
C LEU A 504 5.28 -2.20 -36.04
N GLY A 505 4.58 -1.60 -35.09
CA GLY A 505 3.12 -1.53 -35.12
C GLY A 505 2.68 -0.32 -35.93
N SER A 506 1.68 -0.48 -36.79
CA SER A 506 1.00 0.61 -37.49
C SER A 506 -0.50 0.57 -37.22
N CYS A 507 -1.11 1.74 -37.10
CA CYS A 507 -2.57 1.89 -37.01
C CYS A 507 -3.28 1.91 -38.37
N ALA A 508 -2.53 1.82 -39.48
CA ALA A 508 -3.06 1.86 -40.85
C ALA A 508 -2.29 0.92 -41.79
N ILE A 509 -3.01 0.30 -42.73
CA ILE A 509 -2.44 -0.47 -43.84
C ILE A 509 -2.17 0.47 -45.02
N PRO A 510 -1.03 0.36 -45.73
CA PRO A 510 -0.74 1.17 -46.91
C PRO A 510 -1.89 1.10 -47.94
N GLY A 511 -2.44 2.26 -48.33
CA GLY A 511 -3.51 2.37 -49.34
C GLY A 511 -4.92 2.71 -48.83
N ASN A 512 -5.13 2.91 -47.52
CA ASN A 512 -6.40 3.38 -46.96
C ASN A 512 -6.21 4.67 -46.13
N GLU A 513 -6.28 5.82 -46.79
CA GLU A 513 -5.90 7.14 -46.27
C GLU A 513 -7.02 7.84 -45.47
N SER A 514 -7.58 7.20 -44.45
CA SER A 514 -8.47 7.90 -43.51
C SER A 514 -7.69 8.37 -42.27
N VAL A 515 -7.28 9.64 -42.32
CA VAL A 515 -6.69 10.35 -41.18
C VAL A 515 -7.72 10.42 -40.05
N GLY A 516 -7.52 9.65 -38.98
CA GLY A 516 -8.20 9.87 -37.70
C GLY A 516 -8.97 8.69 -37.11
N MET A 517 -9.06 7.52 -37.75
CA MET A 517 -9.68 6.34 -37.13
C MET A 517 -8.88 5.07 -37.43
N CYS A 518 -8.17 4.56 -36.43
CA CYS A 518 -7.52 3.24 -36.45
C CYS A 518 -8.59 2.16 -36.64
N SER A 519 -8.83 1.75 -37.88
CA SER A 519 -9.85 0.73 -38.22
C SER A 519 -9.21 -0.59 -38.66
N GLN A 520 -7.96 -0.56 -39.14
CA GLN A 520 -7.18 -1.75 -39.50
C GLN A 520 -5.69 -1.50 -39.19
N GLY A 521 -5.22 -2.10 -38.10
CA GLY A 521 -3.81 -2.05 -37.69
C GLY A 521 -3.05 -3.31 -38.11
N GLY A 522 -1.73 -3.22 -38.15
CA GLY A 522 -0.87 -4.35 -38.51
C GLY A 522 0.50 -4.27 -37.88
N VAL A 523 1.13 -5.43 -37.70
CA VAL A 523 2.54 -5.53 -37.27
C VAL A 523 3.40 -5.91 -38.46
N PHE A 524 4.45 -5.14 -38.68
CA PHE A 524 5.35 -5.32 -39.80
C PHE A 524 6.76 -5.64 -39.29
N LEU A 525 7.39 -6.64 -39.89
CA LEU A 525 8.75 -7.06 -39.54
C LEU A 525 9.74 -6.48 -40.54
N TYR A 526 10.87 -5.98 -40.06
CA TYR A 526 11.94 -5.42 -40.88
C TYR A 526 13.29 -5.97 -40.48
N ASP A 527 14.17 -6.12 -41.46
CA ASP A 527 15.58 -6.40 -41.23
C ASP A 527 16.27 -5.12 -40.72
N THR A 528 17.04 -5.24 -39.63
CA THR A 528 17.65 -4.08 -38.96
C THR A 528 18.83 -3.46 -39.69
N LEU A 529 19.42 -4.16 -40.67
CA LEU A 529 20.58 -3.68 -41.43
C LEU A 529 20.15 -3.08 -42.76
N THR A 530 19.16 -3.69 -43.41
CA THR A 530 18.71 -3.32 -44.74
C THR A 530 17.46 -2.45 -44.73
N HIS A 531 16.76 -2.39 -43.59
CA HIS A 531 15.45 -1.72 -43.42
C HIS A 531 14.41 -2.22 -44.43
N GLN A 532 14.56 -3.44 -44.93
CA GLN A 532 13.60 -4.09 -45.82
C GLN A 532 12.59 -4.91 -45.02
N GLN A 533 11.34 -4.90 -45.48
CA GLN A 533 10.27 -5.68 -44.85
C GLN A 533 10.54 -7.17 -45.02
N ILE A 534 10.39 -7.93 -43.94
CA ILE A 534 10.52 -9.38 -43.90
C ILE A 534 9.11 -9.98 -43.93
N GLY A 535 8.74 -10.56 -45.07
CA GLY A 535 7.46 -11.26 -45.23
C GLY A 535 6.24 -10.34 -45.29
N GLU A 536 5.06 -10.96 -45.30
CA GLU A 536 3.77 -10.27 -45.31
C GLU A 536 3.46 -9.65 -43.94
N PRO A 537 2.76 -8.49 -43.89
CA PRO A 537 2.36 -7.88 -42.64
C PRO A 537 1.38 -8.77 -41.88
N LEU A 538 1.49 -8.74 -40.55
CA LEU A 538 0.60 -9.47 -39.65
C LEU A 538 -0.65 -8.61 -39.41
N LEU A 539 -1.74 -8.94 -40.11
CA LEU A 539 -2.98 -8.14 -40.19
C LEU A 539 -4.16 -8.73 -39.42
N ASP A 540 -4.03 -9.91 -38.79
CA ASP A 540 -5.14 -10.64 -38.13
C ASP A 540 -5.53 -10.07 -36.75
N HIS A 541 -5.15 -8.84 -36.44
CA HIS A 541 -5.51 -8.18 -35.19
C HIS A 541 -6.72 -7.26 -35.43
N GLU A 542 -7.94 -7.79 -35.31
CA GLU A 542 -9.15 -6.96 -35.18
C GLU A 542 -9.06 -6.16 -33.86
N ALA A 543 -9.17 -4.83 -33.95
CA ALA A 543 -9.06 -3.89 -32.83
C ALA A 543 -10.26 -3.95 -31.86
#